data_AF-A0A482VP81-F1
#
_entry.id   AF-A0A482VP81-F1
#
_cell.length_a   1.000
_cell.length_b   1.000
_cell.length_c   1.000
_cell.angle_alpha   90.00
_cell.angle_beta   90.00
_cell.angle_gamma   90.00
#
_symmetry.space_group_name_H-M   'P 1'
#
loop_
_entity.id
_entity.type
_entity.pdbx_description
1 polymer ?
#
loop_
_entity_poly.entity_id
_entity_poly.type
_entity_poly.pdbx_seq_one_letter_code
_entity_poly.pdbx_strand_id
1 'polypeptide(L)'
;MQNGNVITGQYCNQNPNIFVVFSLYTNTKSLLSIKCSQDSLTCLNGIKVLSIMWIIIGHIFVFKLVSPNISTIYIITETGTGLVCHCFISHWCYQISRRRSILALNSQKDYRNLLCHLCLDHCWYLSLDTQLYILAPIIVFNINKYPKKVLTGMVIAGMASVVYTFTVVVIKKIGYLFLFDSDESFFHYIYNSPLSRMPAWLIGVFFGYLIYEHHTKKIRISNSLNFILWTFSLTFILGNILYHNVLVRNQYSIMRSAINNAFGRPLWSFAVSSIIYNCCLGHAKFINAFLSHPIFIVLGKLTYSMFLVHLGVIAALMGGQKHAGQFSSFE
;
A
#
# COMPACT_ATOMS: atom_id res chain seq x y z
N MET A 1 -37.57 -23.92 -30.31
CA MET A 1 -36.69 -25.09 -30.12
C MET A 1 -35.31 -24.69 -30.67
N GLN A 2 -34.50 -23.98 -29.87
CA GLN A 2 -33.48 -24.52 -28.96
C GLN A 2 -32.38 -25.35 -29.66
N ASN A 3 -31.19 -24.75 -29.78
CA ASN A 3 -29.89 -25.19 -29.24
C ASN A 3 -28.77 -24.72 -30.20
N GLY A 4 -27.84 -23.84 -29.85
CA GLY A 4 -27.27 -23.56 -28.53
C GLY A 4 -25.90 -24.22 -28.43
N ASN A 5 -24.90 -23.71 -29.17
CA ASN A 5 -23.51 -24.13 -29.05
C ASN A 5 -22.93 -23.58 -27.73
N VAL A 6 -23.16 -24.33 -26.66
CA VAL A 6 -22.50 -24.16 -25.36
C VAL A 6 -21.07 -24.67 -25.53
N ILE A 7 -20.11 -23.75 -25.52
CA ILE A 7 -18.70 -24.08 -25.32
C ILE A 7 -18.59 -24.50 -23.85
N THR A 8 -18.60 -25.81 -23.62
CA THR A 8 -18.42 -26.42 -22.31
C THR A 8 -17.02 -26.07 -21.78
N GLY A 9 -17.00 -25.45 -20.60
CA GLY A 9 -15.77 -25.23 -19.85
C GLY A 9 -15.10 -26.56 -19.51
N GLN A 10 -13.93 -26.80 -20.09
CA GLN A 10 -13.01 -27.81 -19.60
C GLN A 10 -12.27 -27.27 -18.37
N TYR A 11 -12.90 -27.38 -17.20
CA TYR A 11 -12.21 -27.49 -15.93
C TYR A 11 -12.90 -28.58 -15.14
N CYS A 12 -12.30 -29.77 -15.07
CA CYS A 12 -12.39 -30.64 -13.90
C CYS A 12 -11.45 -31.86 -14.02
N ASN A 13 -10.90 -32.23 -12.86
CA ASN A 13 -10.21 -33.49 -12.54
C ASN A 13 -8.82 -33.73 -13.11
N GLN A 14 -7.82 -33.07 -12.50
CA GLN A 14 -6.61 -33.79 -12.08
C GLN A 14 -6.32 -33.38 -10.63
N ASN A 15 -6.19 -34.35 -9.73
CA ASN A 15 -5.51 -34.12 -8.45
C ASN A 15 -4.16 -33.48 -8.80
N PRO A 16 -3.90 -32.21 -8.45
CA PRO A 16 -2.60 -31.64 -8.77
C PRO A 16 -1.61 -32.46 -7.96
N ASN A 17 -0.81 -33.28 -8.66
CA ASN A 17 0.34 -33.93 -8.07
C ASN A 17 1.07 -32.86 -7.27
N ILE A 18 1.32 -33.08 -5.97
CA ILE A 18 1.88 -32.05 -5.09
C ILE A 18 3.22 -31.49 -5.65
N PHE A 19 3.92 -32.31 -6.43
CA PHE A 19 5.13 -31.95 -7.18
C PHE A 19 4.91 -30.90 -8.28
N VAL A 20 3.73 -30.80 -8.88
CA VAL A 20 3.39 -29.75 -9.87
C VAL A 20 3.38 -28.36 -9.21
N VAL A 21 3.05 -28.29 -7.92
CA VAL A 21 3.08 -27.03 -7.14
C VAL A 21 4.49 -26.46 -7.05
N PHE A 22 5.53 -27.32 -7.04
CA PHE A 22 6.94 -26.92 -7.00
C PHE A 22 7.66 -26.97 -8.35
N SER A 23 6.97 -27.36 -9.44
CA SER A 23 7.60 -27.44 -10.75
C SER A 23 7.95 -26.05 -11.28
N LEU A 24 9.25 -25.77 -11.40
CA LEU A 24 9.74 -24.48 -11.87
C LEU A 24 9.27 -24.19 -13.30
N TYR A 25 9.24 -25.20 -14.18
CA TYR A 25 8.82 -25.03 -15.56
C TYR A 25 7.35 -24.62 -15.69
N THR A 26 6.43 -25.34 -15.04
CA THR A 26 4.98 -25.04 -15.13
C THR A 26 4.64 -23.71 -14.47
N ASN A 27 5.24 -23.43 -13.31
CA ASN A 27 5.03 -22.16 -12.61
C ASN A 27 5.62 -20.98 -13.40
N THR A 28 6.83 -21.11 -13.96
CA THR A 28 7.44 -20.04 -14.77
C THR A 28 6.63 -19.77 -16.04
N LYS A 29 6.16 -20.83 -16.73
CA LYS A 29 5.30 -20.68 -17.91
C LYS A 29 3.96 -20.00 -17.57
N SER A 30 3.36 -20.32 -16.43
CA SER A 30 2.14 -19.66 -15.95
C SER A 30 2.38 -18.19 -15.56
N LEU A 31 3.52 -17.92 -14.93
CA LEU A 31 3.92 -16.60 -14.48
C LEU A 31 4.20 -15.66 -15.67
N LEU A 32 4.97 -16.13 -16.66
CA LEU A 32 5.29 -15.39 -17.89
C LEU A 32 4.14 -15.34 -18.91
N SER A 33 3.02 -16.02 -18.65
CA SER A 33 1.84 -15.98 -19.53
C SER A 33 1.19 -14.61 -19.53
N ILE A 34 0.89 -14.09 -20.72
CA ILE A 34 0.20 -12.81 -20.96
C ILE A 34 -1.33 -12.98 -21.01
N LYS A 35 -1.84 -14.21 -20.87
CA LYS A 35 -3.30 -14.47 -20.93
C LYS A 35 -4.04 -13.66 -19.87
N CYS A 36 -4.99 -12.83 -20.30
CA CYS A 36 -5.88 -12.03 -19.47
C CYS A 36 -7.32 -12.52 -19.64
N SER A 37 -8.11 -12.48 -18.56
CA SER A 37 -9.57 -12.70 -18.66
C SER A 37 -10.26 -11.48 -19.28
N GLN A 38 -11.36 -11.72 -19.98
CA GLN A 38 -12.11 -10.71 -20.75
C GLN A 38 -12.59 -9.51 -19.88
N ASP A 39 -12.77 -9.72 -18.57
CA ASP A 39 -13.26 -8.73 -17.60
C ASP A 39 -12.16 -8.15 -16.68
N SER A 40 -10.88 -8.42 -16.96
CA SER A 40 -9.78 -7.92 -16.13
C SER A 40 -9.46 -6.44 -16.40
N LEU A 41 -9.41 -5.63 -15.34
CA LEU A 41 -8.95 -4.24 -15.40
C LEU A 41 -7.42 -4.21 -15.61
N THR A 42 -6.99 -4.30 -16.87
CA THR A 42 -5.57 -4.41 -17.27
C THR A 42 -4.72 -3.22 -16.80
N CYS A 43 -5.29 -2.00 -16.79
CA CYS A 43 -4.61 -0.80 -16.30
C CYS A 43 -4.18 -0.88 -14.83
N LEU A 44 -4.87 -1.71 -14.03
CA LEU A 44 -4.54 -1.92 -12.62
C LEU A 44 -3.19 -2.63 -12.47
N ASN A 45 -2.82 -3.51 -13.41
CA ASN A 45 -1.52 -4.16 -13.40
C ASN A 45 -0.38 -3.15 -13.57
N GLY A 46 -0.52 -2.19 -14.50
CA GLY A 46 0.44 -1.11 -14.68
C GLY A 46 0.60 -0.26 -13.42
N ILE A 47 -0.51 0.11 -12.77
CA ILE A 47 -0.47 0.92 -11.54
C ILE A 47 0.18 0.16 -10.38
N LYS A 48 -0.09 -1.14 -10.22
CA LYS A 48 0.59 -1.97 -9.22
C LYS A 48 2.11 -1.95 -9.42
N VAL A 49 2.56 -2.08 -10.66
CA VAL A 49 3.99 -2.06 -11.02
C VAL A 49 4.62 -0.70 -10.73
N LEU A 50 3.99 0.40 -11.17
CA LEU A 50 4.48 1.74 -10.90
C LEU A 50 4.52 2.04 -9.39
N SER A 51 3.53 1.55 -8.64
CA SER A 51 3.47 1.72 -7.18
C SER A 51 4.62 1.00 -6.47
N ILE A 52 4.91 -0.26 -6.82
CA ILE A 52 6.03 -0.98 -6.20
C ILE A 52 7.38 -0.37 -6.61
N MET A 53 7.53 0.08 -7.87
CA MET A 53 8.72 0.79 -8.30
C MET A 53 8.94 2.08 -7.50
N TRP A 54 7.88 2.87 -7.28
CA TRP A 54 7.94 4.07 -6.44
C TRP A 54 8.36 3.76 -5.01
N ILE A 55 7.81 2.70 -4.41
CA ILE A 55 8.17 2.24 -3.06
C ILE A 55 9.66 1.85 -2.99
N ILE A 56 10.15 1.08 -3.97
CA ILE A 56 11.56 0.66 -4.01
C ILE A 56 12.49 1.87 -4.11
N ILE A 57 12.18 2.82 -5.00
CA ILE A 57 12.96 4.06 -5.16
C ILE A 57 12.99 4.84 -3.84
N GLY A 58 11.83 4.98 -3.18
CA GLY A 58 11.72 5.66 -1.89
C GLY A 58 12.58 5.02 -0.80
N HIS A 59 12.57 3.69 -0.69
CA HIS A 59 13.42 2.98 0.29
C HIS A 59 14.90 3.09 -0.06
N ILE A 60 15.30 2.97 -1.32
CA ILE A 60 16.70 3.22 -1.73
C ILE A 60 17.14 4.62 -1.30
N PHE A 61 16.29 5.63 -1.49
CA PHE A 61 16.60 7.00 -1.09
C PHE A 61 16.74 7.13 0.43
N VAL A 62 15.80 6.59 1.21
CA VAL A 62 15.85 6.60 2.68
C VAL A 62 17.09 5.88 3.20
N PHE A 63 17.40 4.69 2.68
CA PHE A 63 18.58 3.94 3.10
C PHE A 63 19.87 4.69 2.79
N LYS A 64 19.97 5.38 1.64
CA LYS A 64 21.14 6.24 1.34
C LYS A 64 21.28 7.41 2.32
N LEU A 65 20.17 8.00 2.75
CA LEU A 65 20.19 9.10 3.73
C LEU A 65 20.60 8.63 5.14
N VAL A 66 20.23 7.40 5.52
CA VAL A 66 20.46 6.85 6.88
C VAL A 66 21.76 6.04 6.98
N SER A 67 22.29 5.55 5.85
CA SER A 67 23.52 4.75 5.72
C SER A 67 24.77 5.26 6.44
N PRO A 68 25.07 6.58 6.59
CA PRO A 68 26.26 6.98 7.36
C PRO A 68 26.20 6.65 8.85
N ASN A 69 25.03 6.26 9.40
CA ASN A 69 24.81 6.15 10.85
C ASN A 69 24.50 4.73 11.36
N ILE A 70 24.39 3.70 10.50
CA ILE A 70 23.99 2.35 10.94
C ILE A 70 24.95 1.30 10.36
N SER A 71 25.55 0.49 11.25
CA SER A 71 26.34 -0.68 10.88
C SER A 71 25.52 -1.64 10.01
N THR A 72 26.01 -1.92 8.81
CA THR A 72 25.40 -2.83 7.82
C THR A 72 24.93 -4.18 8.41
N ILE A 73 25.60 -4.67 9.45
CA ILE A 73 25.27 -5.92 10.16
C ILE A 73 23.89 -5.85 10.84
N TYR A 74 23.52 -4.72 11.46
CA TYR A 74 22.23 -4.56 12.16
C TYR A 74 21.04 -4.71 11.20
N ILE A 75 21.17 -4.11 10.01
CA ILE A 75 20.15 -4.11 8.96
C ILE A 75 19.93 -5.52 8.38
N ILE A 76 20.99 -6.31 8.19
CA ILE A 76 20.91 -7.66 7.64
C ILE A 76 20.26 -8.62 8.65
N THR A 77 20.53 -8.46 9.96
CA THR A 77 19.87 -9.26 11.00
C THR A 77 18.38 -8.94 11.15
N GLU A 78 17.97 -7.67 11.08
CA GLU A 78 16.55 -7.26 11.15
C GLU A 78 15.75 -7.68 9.89
N THR A 79 16.37 -7.61 8.70
CA THR A 79 15.70 -7.92 7.42
C THR A 79 15.80 -9.38 6.97
N GLY A 80 16.77 -10.15 7.46
CA GLY A 80 17.09 -11.49 6.97
C GLY A 80 16.40 -12.65 7.70
N THR A 81 15.98 -12.47 8.96
CA THR A 81 15.44 -13.56 9.81
C THR A 81 13.92 -13.56 9.94
N GLY A 82 13.21 -12.66 9.24
CA GLY A 82 11.79 -12.43 9.46
C GLY A 82 10.86 -13.47 8.80
N LEU A 83 10.03 -14.19 9.57
CA LEU A 83 8.98 -15.05 9.03
C LEU A 83 7.68 -14.26 8.74
N VAL A 84 7.24 -14.25 7.48
CA VAL A 84 6.02 -13.53 7.02
C VAL A 84 4.78 -13.93 7.83
N CYS A 85 4.62 -15.21 8.17
CA CYS A 85 3.46 -15.71 8.91
C CYS A 85 3.41 -15.22 10.37
N HIS A 86 4.57 -14.96 11.00
CA HIS A 86 4.62 -14.49 12.40
C HIS A 86 4.28 -13.00 12.53
N CYS A 87 4.46 -12.21 11.47
CA CYS A 87 4.16 -10.77 11.44
C CYS A 87 2.66 -10.45 11.59
N PHE A 88 1.78 -11.34 11.14
CA PHE A 88 0.33 -11.17 11.28
C PHE A 88 -0.12 -11.32 12.73
N ILE A 89 0.42 -12.33 13.42
CA ILE A 89 0.07 -12.65 14.81
C ILE A 89 0.74 -11.65 15.75
N SER A 90 1.99 -11.25 15.51
CA SER A 90 2.77 -10.36 16.38
C SER A 90 2.19 -8.95 16.46
N HIS A 91 1.73 -8.37 15.34
CA HIS A 91 1.15 -7.01 15.36
C HIS A 91 -0.22 -6.99 16.08
N TRP A 92 -1.06 -8.01 15.85
CA TRP A 92 -2.29 -8.21 16.61
C TRP A 92 -2.00 -8.48 18.09
N CYS A 93 -0.98 -9.28 18.42
CA CYS A 93 -0.58 -9.59 19.78
C CYS A 93 0.00 -8.37 20.51
N TYR A 94 0.77 -7.52 19.83
CA TYR A 94 1.29 -6.25 20.37
C TYR A 94 0.14 -5.27 20.70
N GLN A 95 -0.82 -5.11 19.79
CA GLN A 95 -1.99 -4.25 20.02
C GLN A 95 -2.92 -4.79 21.12
N ILE A 96 -3.11 -6.11 21.22
CA ILE A 96 -3.92 -6.76 22.26
C ILE A 96 -3.22 -6.75 23.63
N SER A 97 -1.90 -6.99 23.66
CA SER A 97 -1.10 -7.04 24.90
C SER A 97 -1.12 -5.72 25.67
N ARG A 98 -1.20 -4.57 24.98
CA ARG A 98 -1.23 -3.25 25.63
C ARG A 98 -2.62 -2.86 26.14
N ARG A 99 -3.69 -3.54 25.71
CA ARG A 99 -5.05 -3.36 26.26
C ARG A 99 -5.33 -4.20 27.52
N ARG A 100 -4.51 -5.24 27.79
CA ARG A 100 -4.59 -6.08 29.00
C ARG A 100 -3.46 -5.78 29.99
N SER A 101 -3.34 -4.52 30.40
CA SER A 101 -2.40 -4.09 31.45
C SER A 101 -2.90 -4.42 32.86
N ILE A 102 -3.39 -5.63 33.15
CA ILE A 102 -3.81 -5.98 34.52
C ILE A 102 -3.25 -7.32 35.04
N LEU A 103 -2.97 -8.36 34.25
CA LEU A 103 -2.45 -9.62 34.82
C LEU A 103 -1.60 -10.43 33.81
N ALA A 104 -0.26 -10.42 33.94
CA ALA A 104 0.59 -11.54 33.52
C ALA A 104 2.03 -11.42 34.05
N LEU A 105 2.55 -12.57 34.48
CA LEU A 105 3.78 -12.82 35.26
C LEU A 105 5.09 -12.46 34.53
N ASN A 106 6.07 -12.02 35.31
CA ASN A 106 7.32 -11.38 34.87
C ASN A 106 8.37 -12.28 34.17
N SER A 107 8.21 -13.61 34.06
CA SER A 107 9.24 -14.47 33.43
C SER A 107 9.00 -14.84 31.96
N GLN A 108 7.85 -14.52 31.38
CA GLN A 108 7.51 -14.83 29.98
C GLN A 108 7.54 -13.58 29.06
N LYS A 109 8.10 -12.47 29.54
CA LYS A 109 8.26 -11.23 28.79
C LYS A 109 9.38 -11.33 27.74
N ASP A 110 10.50 -11.96 28.09
CA ASP A 110 11.70 -11.94 27.24
C ASP A 110 11.57 -12.81 25.97
N TYR A 111 11.00 -14.01 26.06
CA TYR A 111 10.73 -14.84 24.88
C TYR A 111 9.65 -14.25 23.97
N ARG A 112 8.64 -13.59 24.56
CA ARG A 112 7.53 -12.96 23.83
C ARG A 112 7.96 -11.67 23.11
N ASN A 113 8.93 -10.96 23.67
CA ASN A 113 9.60 -9.84 23.01
C ASN A 113 10.52 -10.33 21.89
N LEU A 114 11.31 -11.39 22.10
CA LEU A 114 12.20 -11.97 21.08
C LEU A 114 11.44 -12.49 19.84
N LEU A 115 10.27 -13.11 20.04
CA LEU A 115 9.39 -13.56 18.95
C LEU A 115 8.73 -12.42 18.17
N CYS A 116 8.57 -11.23 18.76
CA CYS A 116 8.07 -10.03 18.06
C CYS A 116 9.13 -9.42 17.12
N HIS A 117 10.42 -9.59 17.40
CA HIS A 117 11.53 -9.07 16.60
C HIS A 117 11.87 -9.90 15.35
N LEU A 118 11.22 -11.05 15.13
CA LEU A 118 11.43 -11.93 13.97
C LEU A 118 10.46 -11.61 12.81
N CYS A 119 10.07 -10.34 12.64
CA CYS A 119 9.12 -9.95 11.60
C CYS A 119 9.80 -8.99 10.62
N LEU A 120 9.59 -9.18 9.32
CA LEU A 120 10.04 -8.23 8.31
C LEU A 120 9.35 -6.87 8.55
N ASP A 121 10.10 -5.81 8.78
CA ASP A 121 9.55 -4.49 9.13
C ASP A 121 8.44 -4.05 8.18
N HIS A 122 8.70 -4.07 6.88
CA HIS A 122 7.74 -3.64 5.85
C HIS A 122 6.42 -4.44 5.80
N CYS A 123 6.33 -5.60 6.47
CA CYS A 123 5.10 -6.40 6.53
C CYS A 123 4.00 -5.78 7.42
N TRP A 124 4.28 -4.72 8.21
CA TRP A 124 3.22 -3.98 8.92
C TRP A 124 2.11 -3.52 7.95
N TYR A 125 2.50 -3.16 6.71
CA TYR A 125 1.56 -2.73 5.68
C TYR A 125 0.59 -3.85 5.29
N LEU A 126 1.09 -5.08 5.14
CA LEU A 126 0.27 -6.23 4.79
C LEU A 126 -0.71 -6.58 5.93
N SER A 127 -0.28 -6.45 7.18
CA SER A 127 -1.18 -6.61 8.34
C SER A 127 -2.32 -5.59 8.31
N LEU A 128 -2.02 -4.31 8.07
CA LEU A 128 -3.06 -3.27 7.96
C LEU A 128 -4.03 -3.53 6.80
N ASP A 129 -3.51 -3.89 5.62
CA ASP A 129 -4.36 -4.20 4.46
C ASP A 129 -5.30 -5.37 4.76
N THR A 130 -4.85 -6.42 5.47
CA THR A 130 -5.74 -7.52 5.86
C THR A 130 -6.84 -7.08 6.84
N GLN A 131 -6.53 -6.20 7.80
CA GLN A 131 -7.51 -5.67 8.75
C GLN A 131 -8.62 -4.89 8.03
N LEU A 132 -8.23 -4.05 7.06
CA LEU A 132 -9.19 -3.29 6.24
C LEU A 132 -9.94 -4.20 5.26
N TYR A 133 -9.28 -5.22 4.72
CA TYR A 133 -9.89 -6.18 3.80
C TYR A 133 -11.03 -6.98 4.46
N ILE A 134 -10.94 -7.28 5.76
CA ILE A 134 -12.03 -7.91 6.53
C ILE A 134 -13.30 -7.03 6.53
N LEU A 135 -13.18 -5.71 6.45
CA LEU A 135 -14.33 -4.80 6.36
C LEU A 135 -14.95 -4.75 4.96
N ALA A 136 -14.21 -5.12 3.92
CA ALA A 136 -14.68 -5.00 2.52
C ALA A 136 -15.97 -5.79 2.24
N PRO A 137 -16.10 -7.09 2.63
CA PRO A 137 -17.34 -7.84 2.41
C PRO A 137 -18.57 -7.20 3.08
N ILE A 138 -18.39 -6.61 4.26
CA ILE A 138 -19.48 -5.94 4.99
C ILE A 138 -19.95 -4.71 4.20
N ILE A 139 -19.02 -3.91 3.69
CA ILE A 139 -19.35 -2.73 2.88
C ILE A 139 -20.03 -3.17 1.58
N VAL A 140 -19.44 -4.12 0.85
CA VAL A 140 -19.97 -4.60 -0.44
C VAL A 140 -21.33 -5.29 -0.29
N PHE A 141 -21.56 -6.07 0.76
CA PHE A 141 -22.86 -6.68 1.02
C PHE A 141 -23.95 -5.63 1.26
N ASN A 142 -23.64 -4.60 2.06
CA ASN A 142 -24.62 -3.56 2.40
C ASN A 142 -24.80 -2.51 1.30
N ILE A 143 -23.81 -2.28 0.42
CA ILE A 143 -23.89 -1.24 -0.62
C ILE A 143 -24.98 -1.53 -1.65
N ASN A 144 -25.24 -2.81 -1.95
CA ASN A 144 -26.30 -3.22 -2.87
C ASN A 144 -27.69 -2.96 -2.30
N LYS A 145 -27.84 -3.01 -0.96
CA LYS A 145 -29.14 -2.86 -0.28
C LYS A 145 -29.40 -1.40 0.14
N TYR A 146 -28.37 -0.69 0.61
CA TYR A 146 -28.50 0.66 1.17
C TYR A 146 -27.36 1.60 0.70
N PRO A 147 -27.21 1.86 -0.62
CA PRO A 147 -26.03 2.53 -1.18
C PRO A 147 -25.79 3.93 -0.58
N LYS A 148 -26.85 4.74 -0.43
CA LYS A 148 -26.73 6.10 0.12
C LYS A 148 -26.25 6.10 1.59
N LYS A 149 -26.80 5.21 2.42
CA LYS A 149 -26.44 5.13 3.86
C LYS A 149 -24.99 4.65 4.02
N VAL A 150 -24.58 3.65 3.25
CA VAL A 150 -23.22 3.13 3.27
C VAL A 150 -22.23 4.21 2.81
N LEU A 151 -22.54 4.90 1.71
CA LEU A 151 -21.67 5.97 1.20
C LEU A 151 -21.53 7.13 2.21
N THR A 152 -22.62 7.58 2.82
CA THR A 152 -22.57 8.59 3.88
C THR A 152 -21.75 8.09 5.08
N GLY A 153 -21.90 6.82 5.48
CA GLY A 153 -21.09 6.21 6.54
C GLY A 153 -19.60 6.18 6.21
N MET A 154 -19.23 5.87 4.97
CA MET A 154 -17.83 5.92 4.51
C MET A 154 -17.26 7.34 4.58
N VAL A 155 -18.02 8.35 4.17
CA VAL A 155 -17.59 9.76 4.26
C VAL A 155 -17.38 10.17 5.72
N ILE A 156 -18.32 9.84 6.61
CA ILE A 156 -18.21 10.14 8.05
C ILE A 156 -16.97 9.46 8.65
N ALA A 157 -16.75 8.17 8.36
CA ALA A 157 -15.59 7.42 8.84
C ALA A 157 -14.28 8.01 8.32
N GLY A 158 -14.21 8.36 7.03
CA GLY A 158 -13.06 9.02 6.43
C GLY A 158 -12.76 10.37 7.09
N MET A 159 -13.78 11.19 7.31
CA MET A 159 -13.63 12.49 7.98
C MET A 159 -13.19 12.34 9.43
N ALA A 160 -13.76 11.40 10.18
CA ALA A 160 -13.35 11.12 11.56
C ALA A 160 -11.87 10.72 11.64
N SER A 161 -11.38 9.95 10.68
CA SER A 161 -9.97 9.57 10.59
C SER A 161 -9.05 10.76 10.23
N VAL A 162 -9.47 11.64 9.31
CA VAL A 162 -8.72 12.85 8.98
C VAL A 162 -8.62 13.76 10.20
N VAL A 163 -9.72 13.93 10.95
CA VAL A 163 -9.74 14.70 12.21
C VAL A 163 -8.84 14.06 13.27
N TYR A 164 -8.89 12.73 13.42
CA TYR A 164 -7.98 12.00 14.31
C TYR A 164 -6.52 12.27 13.96
N THR A 165 -6.15 12.13 12.69
CA THR A 165 -4.77 12.32 12.21
C THR A 165 -4.32 13.75 12.45
N PHE A 166 -5.15 14.74 12.13
CA PHE A 166 -4.85 16.15 12.37
C PHE A 166 -4.64 16.44 13.86
N THR A 167 -5.55 15.97 14.71
CA THR A 167 -5.51 16.20 16.16
C THR A 167 -4.28 15.58 16.80
N VAL A 168 -3.93 14.35 16.41
CA VAL A 168 -2.75 13.67 16.92
C VAL A 168 -1.47 14.39 16.52
N VAL A 169 -1.36 14.86 15.27
CA VAL A 169 -0.18 15.62 14.81
C VAL A 169 -0.03 16.93 15.58
N VAL A 170 -1.13 17.65 15.85
CA VAL A 170 -1.08 18.92 16.59
C VAL A 170 -0.70 18.69 18.05
N ILE A 171 -1.31 17.71 18.73
CA ILE A 171 -1.05 17.44 20.16
C ILE A 171 0.37 16.91 20.37
N LYS A 172 0.80 15.98 19.51
CA LYS A 172 2.10 15.31 19.62
C LYS A 172 3.23 16.05 18.89
N LYS A 173 2.94 17.18 18.23
CA LYS A 173 3.88 17.99 17.44
C LYS A 173 4.68 17.15 16.44
N ILE A 174 4.01 16.21 15.76
CA ILE A 174 4.67 15.25 14.87
C ILE A 174 5.16 15.94 13.59
N GLY A 175 6.37 15.58 13.15
CA GLY A 175 6.95 15.99 11.87
C GLY A 175 6.16 15.53 10.64
N TYR A 176 6.36 16.19 9.50
CA TYR A 176 5.76 15.75 8.23
C TYR A 176 6.53 14.56 7.61
N LEU A 177 7.76 14.34 8.06
CA LEU A 177 8.62 13.22 7.69
C LEU A 177 9.28 12.70 8.98
N PHE A 178 9.47 11.38 9.07
CA PHE A 178 10.04 10.72 10.25
C PHE A 178 11.42 11.25 10.65
N LEU A 179 12.21 11.80 9.71
CA LEU A 179 13.52 12.41 9.99
C LEU A 179 13.44 13.68 10.86
N PHE A 180 12.25 14.29 10.97
CA PHE A 180 12.02 15.48 11.81
C PHE A 180 11.29 15.12 13.11
N ASP A 181 11.15 13.84 13.43
CA ASP A 181 10.61 13.38 14.70
C ASP A 181 11.76 12.80 15.53
N SER A 182 11.98 13.35 16.72
CA SER A 182 12.99 12.86 17.66
C SER A 182 12.52 11.62 18.41
N ASP A 183 11.19 11.40 18.46
CA ASP A 183 10.56 10.27 19.12
C ASP A 183 9.98 9.31 18.07
N GLU A 184 9.80 8.03 18.42
CA GLU A 184 9.11 7.04 17.56
C GLU A 184 7.59 7.30 17.37
N SER A 185 7.13 8.51 17.73
CA SER A 185 5.74 8.95 17.69
C SER A 185 5.16 8.90 16.28
N PHE A 186 5.91 9.34 15.26
CA PHE A 186 5.51 9.27 13.86
C PHE A 186 5.17 7.84 13.45
N PHE A 187 6.05 6.89 13.79
CA PHE A 187 5.87 5.49 13.40
C PHE A 187 4.65 4.87 14.08
N HIS A 188 4.45 5.14 15.37
CA HIS A 188 3.36 4.56 16.13
C HIS A 188 1.98 5.14 15.75
N TYR A 189 1.87 6.46 15.66
CA TYR A 189 0.58 7.13 15.55
C TYR A 189 0.15 7.45 14.11
N ILE A 190 1.10 7.64 13.19
CA ILE A 190 0.83 8.05 11.82
C ILE A 190 1.17 6.95 10.83
N TYR A 191 2.36 6.35 10.94
CA TYR A 191 2.81 5.37 9.97
C TYR A 191 2.09 4.02 10.15
N ASN A 192 2.10 3.43 11.34
CA ASN A 192 1.54 2.09 11.58
C ASN A 192 0.07 2.10 12.00
N SER A 193 -0.54 3.29 12.17
CA SER A 193 -1.92 3.39 12.61
C SER A 193 -2.91 3.06 11.48
N PRO A 194 -3.84 2.09 11.65
CA PRO A 194 -4.88 1.83 10.66
C PRO A 194 -5.79 3.04 10.44
N LEU A 195 -6.03 3.83 11.51
CA LEU A 195 -6.92 4.96 11.48
C LEU A 195 -6.42 6.03 10.50
N SER A 196 -5.12 6.36 10.49
CA SER A 196 -4.56 7.37 9.56
C SER A 196 -4.57 6.92 8.09
N ARG A 197 -4.72 5.61 7.83
CA ARG A 197 -4.71 5.01 6.48
C ARG A 197 -6.10 4.76 5.91
N MET A 198 -7.10 4.60 6.79
CA MET A 198 -8.48 4.30 6.42
C MET A 198 -9.08 5.22 5.33
N PRO A 199 -8.86 6.55 5.29
CA PRO A 199 -9.49 7.41 4.28
C PRO A 199 -9.03 7.08 2.86
N ALA A 200 -7.74 6.79 2.67
CA ALA A 200 -7.20 6.44 1.37
C ALA A 200 -7.80 5.12 0.86
N TRP A 201 -8.02 4.16 1.76
CA TRP A 201 -8.67 2.88 1.46
C TRP A 201 -10.15 3.07 1.11
N LEU A 202 -10.89 3.86 1.89
CA LEU A 202 -12.31 4.16 1.64
C LEU A 202 -12.53 4.84 0.28
N ILE A 203 -11.63 5.73 -0.13
CA ILE A 203 -11.66 6.37 -1.46
C ILE A 203 -11.53 5.31 -2.56
N GLY A 204 -10.62 4.34 -2.41
CA GLY A 204 -10.49 3.23 -3.35
C GLY A 204 -11.77 2.40 -3.47
N VAL A 205 -12.40 2.06 -2.33
CA VAL A 205 -13.69 1.35 -2.31
C VAL A 205 -14.79 2.15 -2.99
N PHE A 206 -14.83 3.47 -2.75
CA PHE A 206 -15.80 4.37 -3.38
C PHE A 206 -15.66 4.38 -4.91
N PHE A 207 -14.44 4.56 -5.44
CA PHE A 207 -14.21 4.52 -6.88
C PHE A 207 -14.46 3.13 -7.47
N GLY A 208 -14.18 2.05 -6.73
CA GLY A 208 -14.55 0.69 -7.11
C GLY A 208 -16.06 0.54 -7.30
N TYR A 209 -16.87 1.10 -6.39
CA TYR A 209 -18.32 1.13 -6.53
C TYR A 209 -18.77 1.98 -7.73
N LEU A 210 -18.14 3.13 -8.00
CA LEU A 210 -18.44 3.93 -9.19
C LEU A 210 -18.16 3.18 -10.50
N ILE A 211 -17.08 2.40 -10.56
CA ILE A 211 -16.77 1.55 -11.72
C ILE A 211 -17.85 0.49 -11.90
N TYR A 212 -18.27 -0.17 -10.81
CA TYR A 212 -19.34 -1.17 -10.83
C TYR A 212 -20.68 -0.59 -11.30
N GLU A 213 -21.10 0.57 -10.78
CA GLU A 213 -22.31 1.28 -11.22
C GLU A 213 -22.23 1.68 -12.69
N HIS A 214 -21.07 2.17 -13.15
CA HIS A 214 -20.87 2.52 -14.55
C HIS A 214 -21.03 1.30 -15.47
N HIS A 215 -20.45 0.16 -15.10
CA HIS A 215 -20.53 -1.07 -15.89
C HIS A 215 -21.94 -1.67 -15.92
N THR A 216 -22.66 -1.61 -14.80
CA THR A 216 -24.00 -2.22 -14.65
C THR A 216 -25.13 -1.32 -15.15
N LYS A 217 -25.10 -0.02 -14.81
CA LYS A 217 -26.17 0.94 -15.14
C LYS A 217 -25.87 1.81 -16.36
N LYS A 218 -24.70 1.69 -16.99
CA LYS A 218 -24.27 2.45 -18.18
C LYS A 218 -24.41 3.98 -18.01
N ILE A 219 -24.16 4.48 -16.80
CA ILE A 219 -24.22 5.92 -16.51
C ILE A 219 -23.11 6.62 -17.29
N ARG A 220 -23.43 7.60 -18.13
CA ARG A 220 -22.40 8.39 -18.84
C ARG A 220 -21.93 9.55 -17.98
N ILE A 221 -20.62 9.76 -17.91
CA ILE A 221 -20.02 10.93 -17.27
C ILE A 221 -20.16 12.15 -18.17
N SER A 222 -20.45 13.32 -17.59
CA SER A 222 -20.42 14.59 -18.30
C SER A 222 -18.98 15.03 -18.59
N ASN A 223 -18.75 15.65 -19.75
CA ASN A 223 -17.43 16.14 -20.13
C ASN A 223 -16.84 17.12 -19.10
N SER A 224 -17.68 17.90 -18.42
CA SER A 224 -17.28 18.81 -17.35
C SER A 224 -16.74 18.08 -16.12
N LEU A 225 -17.39 17.01 -15.67
CA LEU A 225 -16.91 16.22 -14.54
C LEU A 225 -15.56 15.56 -14.87
N ASN A 226 -15.44 15.01 -16.08
CA ASN A 226 -14.17 14.45 -16.56
C ASN A 226 -13.05 15.51 -16.52
N PHE A 227 -13.28 16.71 -17.06
CA PHE A 227 -12.31 17.80 -17.00
C PHE A 227 -11.92 18.20 -15.58
N ILE A 228 -12.88 18.28 -14.65
CA ILE A 228 -12.63 18.56 -13.23
C ILE A 228 -11.75 17.47 -12.61
N LEU A 229 -12.03 16.18 -12.87
CA LEU A 229 -11.24 15.07 -12.33
C LEU A 229 -9.80 15.07 -12.87
N TRP A 230 -9.59 15.40 -14.15
CA TRP A 230 -8.26 15.53 -14.75
C TRP A 230 -7.47 16.68 -14.16
N THR A 231 -8.07 17.88 -14.16
CA THR A 231 -7.43 19.08 -13.65
C THR A 231 -7.08 18.95 -12.17
N PHE A 232 -7.98 18.38 -11.38
CA PHE A 232 -7.71 18.05 -9.98
C PHE A 232 -6.53 17.09 -9.84
N SER A 233 -6.53 15.97 -10.56
CA SER A 233 -5.49 14.93 -10.42
C SER A 233 -4.11 15.46 -10.81
N LEU A 234 -4.02 16.18 -11.92
CA LEU A 234 -2.76 16.76 -12.41
C LEU A 234 -2.22 17.82 -11.44
N THR A 235 -3.10 18.75 -11.03
CA THR A 235 -2.74 19.85 -10.12
C THR A 235 -2.31 19.31 -8.76
N PHE A 236 -3.01 18.30 -8.24
CA PHE A 236 -2.68 17.74 -6.95
C PHE A 236 -1.35 16.97 -6.97
N ILE A 237 -1.10 16.14 -7.99
CA ILE A 237 0.15 15.39 -8.11
C ILE A 237 1.35 16.35 -8.23
N LEU A 238 1.27 17.33 -9.14
CA LEU A 238 2.33 18.33 -9.32
C LEU A 238 2.48 19.21 -8.07
N GLY A 239 1.37 19.68 -7.52
CA GLY A 239 1.33 20.48 -6.29
C GLY A 239 1.95 19.75 -5.10
N ASN A 240 1.71 18.44 -4.96
CA ASN A 240 2.30 17.64 -3.89
C ASN A 240 3.83 17.52 -4.03
N ILE A 241 4.33 17.29 -5.24
CA ILE A 241 5.78 17.22 -5.52
C ILE A 241 6.45 18.56 -5.19
N LEU A 242 5.85 19.68 -5.62
CA LEU A 242 6.38 21.02 -5.32
C LEU A 242 6.28 21.34 -3.82
N TYR A 243 5.15 21.02 -3.19
CA TYR A 243 4.93 21.27 -1.78
C TYR A 243 5.88 20.46 -0.89
N HIS A 244 6.21 19.22 -1.26
CA HIS A 244 7.21 18.44 -0.55
C HIS A 244 8.59 19.11 -0.57
N ASN A 245 9.02 19.65 -1.72
CA ASN A 245 10.26 20.41 -1.82
C ASN A 245 10.26 21.66 -0.91
N VAL A 246 9.13 22.35 -0.82
CA VAL A 246 8.94 23.51 0.06
C VAL A 246 8.97 23.10 1.54
N LEU A 247 8.36 21.97 1.89
CA LEU A 247 8.37 21.45 3.26
C LEU A 247 9.78 21.08 3.73
N VAL A 248 10.58 20.45 2.87
CA VAL A 248 11.96 20.04 3.17
C VAL A 248 12.90 21.21 3.41
N ARG A 249 12.69 22.34 2.71
CA ARG A 249 13.57 23.51 2.80
C ARG A 249 13.21 24.50 3.90
N ASN A 250 11.95 24.52 4.33
CA ASN A 250 11.47 25.50 5.31
C ASN A 250 11.57 24.96 6.74
N GLN A 251 11.61 25.89 7.70
CA GLN A 251 11.53 25.54 9.12
C GLN A 251 10.23 24.78 9.43
N TYR A 252 10.35 23.84 10.37
CA TYR A 252 9.24 23.03 10.84
C TYR A 252 8.09 23.90 11.34
N SER A 253 6.88 23.64 10.84
CA SER A 253 5.66 24.25 11.36
C SER A 253 4.58 23.20 11.58
N ILE A 254 3.94 23.27 12.75
CA ILE A 254 2.94 22.30 13.21
C ILE A 254 1.76 22.27 12.23
N MET A 255 1.28 23.44 11.79
CA MET A 255 0.12 23.53 10.90
C MET A 255 0.40 22.92 9.52
N ARG A 256 1.57 23.17 8.93
CA ARG A 256 1.94 22.59 7.63
C ARG A 256 2.09 21.08 7.73
N SER A 257 2.65 20.58 8.84
CA SER A 257 2.76 19.14 9.12
C SER A 257 1.40 18.48 9.30
N ALA A 258 0.50 19.09 10.08
CA ALA A 258 -0.84 18.58 10.35
C ALA A 258 -1.67 18.47 9.07
N ILE A 259 -1.65 19.51 8.22
CA ILE A 259 -2.35 19.50 6.93
C ILE A 259 -1.78 18.40 6.03
N ASN A 260 -0.45 18.31 5.90
CA ASN A 260 0.19 17.34 5.03
C ASN A 260 -0.12 15.89 5.46
N ASN A 261 0.00 15.58 6.75
CA ASN A 261 -0.25 14.23 7.26
C ASN A 261 -1.74 13.85 7.18
N ALA A 262 -2.66 14.78 7.47
CA ALA A 262 -4.09 14.49 7.49
C ALA A 262 -4.70 14.37 6.09
N PHE A 263 -4.32 15.25 5.15
CA PHE A 263 -4.93 15.32 3.82
C PHE A 263 -4.10 14.70 2.71
N GLY A 264 -2.76 14.59 2.88
CA GLY A 264 -1.87 14.15 1.82
C GLY A 264 -2.23 12.77 1.26
N ARG A 265 -2.45 11.78 2.13
CA ARG A 265 -2.82 10.42 1.73
C ARG A 265 -4.22 10.33 1.08
N PRO A 266 -5.30 10.89 1.67
CA PRO A 266 -6.61 10.89 1.02
C PRO A 266 -6.60 11.56 -0.36
N LEU A 267 -6.00 12.74 -0.48
CA LEU A 267 -5.99 13.48 -1.75
C LEU A 267 -5.15 12.76 -2.81
N TRP A 268 -4.02 12.16 -2.44
CA TRP A 268 -3.23 11.32 -3.35
C TRP A 268 -4.03 10.11 -3.85
N SER A 269 -4.70 9.40 -2.93
CA SER A 269 -5.57 8.27 -3.28
C SER A 269 -6.69 8.68 -4.22
N PHE A 270 -7.30 9.85 -4.00
CA PHE A 270 -8.34 10.39 -4.87
C PHE A 270 -7.81 10.69 -6.27
N ALA A 271 -6.63 11.32 -6.37
CA ALA A 271 -6.01 11.63 -7.66
C ALA A 271 -5.72 10.35 -8.48
N VAL A 272 -5.10 9.35 -7.85
CA VAL A 272 -4.80 8.07 -8.53
C VAL A 272 -6.09 7.32 -8.89
N SER A 273 -7.07 7.26 -7.98
CA SER A 273 -8.34 6.58 -8.23
C SER A 273 -9.16 7.25 -9.34
N SER A 274 -9.07 8.59 -9.45
CA SER A 274 -9.67 9.35 -10.56
C SER A 274 -9.03 9.03 -11.90
N ILE A 275 -7.70 8.86 -11.95
CA ILE A 275 -6.99 8.41 -13.16
C ILE A 275 -7.43 7.00 -13.54
N ILE A 276 -7.51 6.07 -12.58
CA ILE A 276 -8.01 4.69 -12.80
C ILE A 276 -9.41 4.72 -13.39
N TYR A 277 -10.30 5.48 -12.75
CA TYR A 277 -11.69 5.60 -13.18
C TYR A 277 -11.79 6.07 -14.64
N ASN A 278 -11.05 7.12 -15.00
CA ASN A 278 -11.01 7.61 -16.38
C ASN A 278 -10.39 6.64 -17.40
N CYS A 279 -9.45 5.78 -16.96
CA CYS A 279 -8.93 4.68 -17.79
C CYS A 279 -10.01 3.65 -18.07
N CYS A 280 -10.78 3.24 -17.05
CA CYS A 280 -11.86 2.27 -17.18
C CYS A 280 -13.01 2.77 -18.06
N LEU A 281 -13.27 4.08 -18.07
CA LEU A 281 -14.28 4.69 -18.96
C LEU A 281 -13.81 4.91 -20.41
N GLY A 282 -12.52 4.74 -20.70
CA GLY A 282 -11.97 4.98 -22.04
C GLY A 282 -11.76 6.45 -22.40
N HIS A 283 -11.91 7.38 -21.46
CA HIS A 283 -11.56 8.79 -21.65
C HIS A 283 -10.04 9.02 -21.63
N ALA A 284 -9.29 8.14 -20.97
CA ALA A 284 -7.83 8.22 -20.83
C ALA A 284 -7.09 7.30 -21.83
N LYS A 285 -7.43 7.32 -23.13
CA LYS A 285 -6.91 6.32 -24.10
C LYS A 285 -5.38 6.16 -24.09
N PHE A 286 -4.64 7.27 -24.05
CA PHE A 286 -3.18 7.24 -24.04
C PHE A 286 -2.62 6.61 -22.76
N ILE A 287 -3.07 7.07 -21.60
CA ILE A 287 -2.63 6.55 -20.30
C ILE A 287 -3.06 5.08 -20.12
N ASN A 288 -4.27 4.74 -20.56
CA ASN A 288 -4.74 3.37 -20.54
C ASN A 288 -3.91 2.46 -21.47
N ALA A 289 -3.51 2.93 -22.65
CA ALA A 289 -2.65 2.18 -23.55
C ALA A 289 -1.26 1.89 -22.92
N PHE A 290 -0.69 2.88 -22.23
CA PHE A 290 0.54 2.68 -21.47
C PHE A 290 0.34 1.69 -20.30
N LEU A 291 -0.62 1.95 -19.40
CA LEU A 291 -0.85 1.15 -18.20
C LEU A 291 -1.33 -0.28 -18.48
N SER A 292 -1.97 -0.50 -19.63
CA SER A 292 -2.45 -1.82 -20.07
C SER A 292 -1.43 -2.57 -20.92
N HIS A 293 -0.19 -2.08 -21.01
CA HIS A 293 0.85 -2.74 -21.81
C HIS A 293 1.08 -4.19 -21.33
N PRO A 294 1.22 -5.18 -22.23
CA PRO A 294 1.35 -6.59 -21.88
C PRO A 294 2.47 -6.92 -20.88
N ILE A 295 3.55 -6.13 -20.88
CA ILE A 295 4.65 -6.27 -19.92
C ILE A 295 4.17 -6.14 -18.47
N PHE A 296 3.20 -5.28 -18.22
CA PHE A 296 2.66 -5.04 -16.90
C PHE A 296 1.81 -6.21 -16.41
N ILE A 297 1.30 -7.08 -17.29
CA ILE A 297 0.59 -8.30 -16.86
C ILE A 297 1.57 -9.25 -16.17
N VAL A 298 2.76 -9.46 -16.74
CA VAL A 298 3.80 -10.31 -16.17
C VAL A 298 4.38 -9.68 -14.91
N LEU A 299 4.80 -8.42 -15.00
CA LEU A 299 5.35 -7.68 -13.85
C LEU A 299 4.31 -7.54 -12.72
N GLY A 300 3.04 -7.39 -13.08
CA GLY A 300 1.90 -7.32 -12.16
C GLY A 300 1.82 -8.54 -11.25
N LYS A 301 2.02 -9.76 -11.79
CA LYS A 301 2.05 -11.00 -11.00
C LYS A 301 3.24 -11.07 -10.04
N LEU A 302 4.36 -10.42 -10.40
CA LEU A 302 5.58 -10.40 -9.59
C LEU A 302 5.56 -9.31 -8.49
N THR A 303 4.64 -8.35 -8.54
CA THR A 303 4.63 -7.21 -7.61
C THR A 303 4.62 -7.60 -6.14
N TYR A 304 3.88 -8.64 -5.77
CA TYR A 304 3.85 -9.13 -4.38
C TYR A 304 5.19 -9.73 -3.96
N SER A 305 5.80 -10.58 -4.79
CA SER A 305 7.12 -11.15 -4.52
C SER A 305 8.19 -10.06 -4.44
N MET A 306 8.16 -9.08 -5.35
CA MET A 306 9.04 -7.91 -5.32
C MET A 306 8.88 -7.13 -4.00
N PHE A 307 7.64 -6.91 -3.54
CA PHE A 307 7.37 -6.26 -2.26
C PHE A 307 7.94 -7.02 -1.05
N LEU A 308 7.93 -8.35 -1.04
CA LEU A 308 8.47 -9.11 0.10
C LEU A 308 10.00 -9.08 0.17
N VAL A 309 10.68 -9.11 -0.97
CA VAL A 309 12.14 -9.28 -1.01
C VAL A 309 12.91 -7.96 -1.10
N HIS A 310 12.26 -6.85 -1.50
CA HIS A 310 12.97 -5.62 -1.88
C HIS A 310 13.90 -5.07 -0.80
N LEU A 311 13.49 -5.02 0.48
CA LEU A 311 14.34 -4.49 1.54
C LEU A 311 15.59 -5.35 1.76
N GLY A 312 15.46 -6.68 1.70
CA GLY A 312 16.61 -7.58 1.79
C GLY A 312 17.59 -7.41 0.62
N VAL A 313 17.06 -7.23 -0.60
CA VAL A 313 17.89 -6.95 -1.78
C VAL A 313 18.59 -5.60 -1.67
N ILE A 314 17.87 -4.55 -1.26
CA ILE A 314 18.44 -3.21 -1.06
C ILE A 314 19.55 -3.26 -0.02
N ALA A 315 19.30 -3.90 1.13
CA ALA A 315 20.29 -4.05 2.20
C ALA A 315 21.54 -4.81 1.74
N ALA A 316 21.37 -5.92 1.01
CA ALA A 316 22.50 -6.70 0.48
C ALA A 316 23.34 -5.90 -0.53
N LEU A 317 22.67 -5.18 -1.45
CA LEU A 317 23.35 -4.35 -2.44
C LEU A 317 24.11 -3.19 -1.80
N MET A 318 23.53 -2.54 -0.80
CA MET A 318 24.16 -1.43 -0.07
C MET A 318 25.29 -1.90 0.84
N GLY A 319 25.12 -3.05 1.51
CA GLY A 319 26.18 -3.64 2.32
C GLY A 319 27.39 -4.11 1.52
N GLY A 320 27.21 -4.42 0.23
CA GLY A 320 28.31 -4.67 -0.70
C GLY A 320 29.02 -3.41 -1.19
N GLN A 321 28.47 -2.20 -0.95
CA GLN A 321 29.13 -0.96 -1.32
C GLN A 321 30.22 -0.63 -0.30
N LYS A 322 31.47 -0.56 -0.76
CA LYS A 322 32.58 -0.02 0.04
C LYS A 322 32.36 1.48 0.20
N HIS A 323 31.83 1.89 1.35
CA HIS A 323 31.89 3.29 1.74
C HIS A 323 33.33 3.63 2.12
N ALA A 324 33.86 4.73 1.60
CA ALA A 324 35.08 5.34 2.11
C ALA A 324 34.79 5.97 3.48
N GLY A 325 34.55 5.14 4.49
CA GLY A 325 34.55 5.59 5.88
C GLY A 325 35.96 6.05 6.20
N GLN A 326 36.10 7.32 6.57
CA GLN A 326 37.36 7.89 7.03
C GLN A 326 37.91 7.05 8.20
N PHE A 327 38.98 6.30 7.96
CA PHE A 327 39.83 5.70 9.00
C PHE A 327 40.69 6.79 9.69
N SER A 328 40.17 7.98 9.95
CA SER A 328 40.95 9.12 10.46
C SER A 328 40.85 9.32 11.97
N SER A 329 40.57 8.27 12.74
CA SER A 329 40.51 8.35 14.21
C SER A 329 41.26 7.21 14.91
N PHE A 330 42.29 6.66 14.26
CA PHE A 330 43.26 5.75 14.88
C PHE A 330 44.70 6.27 14.68
N GLU A 331 44.93 7.54 14.99
CA GLU A 331 46.27 8.07 15.28
C GLU A 331 46.26 8.89 16.56
#